data_AF-A0A0N4VQ33-F1
#
_entry.id   AF-A0A0N4VQ33-F1
#
_cell.length_a   1.000
_cell.length_b   1.000
_cell.length_c   1.000
_cell.angle_alpha   90.00
_cell.angle_beta   90.00
_cell.angle_gamma   90.00
#
_symmetry.space_group_name_H-M   'P 1'
#
loop_
_entity.id
_entity.type
_entity.pdbx_description
1 polymer ?
#
loop_
_entity_poly.entity_id
_entity_poly.type
_entity_poly.pdbx_seq_one_letter_code
_entity_poly.pdbx_strand_id
1 'polypeptide(L)'
;MAVEIQPLEDFPETILELQEEGEEGVSEIMTSNPEPESTCRIKLLRSELPPDMQPEGNSELRCAVNVKERVEINGERRLVQNRRTAHPEWDKCWDTGVVPGRVLQVILMNGNVPIADATMRQQVTIVL
;
A
#
# COMPACT_ATOMS: atom_id res chain seq x y z
N MET A 1 -25.10 5.10 -13.66
CA MET A 1 -24.82 3.66 -13.52
C MET A 1 -23.70 3.54 -12.50
N ALA A 2 -23.95 2.91 -11.35
CA ALA A 2 -22.93 2.78 -10.31
C ALA A 2 -22.02 1.61 -10.67
N VAL A 3 -20.71 1.86 -10.77
CA VAL A 3 -19.71 0.80 -10.91
C VAL A 3 -19.50 0.23 -9.52
N GLU A 4 -20.01 -0.97 -9.29
CA GLU A 4 -19.80 -1.74 -8.07
C GLU A 4 -18.36 -2.27 -8.09
N ILE A 5 -17.44 -1.56 -7.43
CA ILE A 5 -16.04 -1.97 -7.29
C ILE A 5 -16.03 -3.11 -6.28
N GLN A 6 -15.87 -4.35 -6.78
CA GLN A 6 -15.73 -5.52 -5.93
C GLN A 6 -14.44 -5.39 -5.09
N PRO A 7 -14.44 -5.81 -3.82
CA PRO A 7 -13.22 -5.87 -3.03
C PRO A 7 -12.22 -6.80 -3.74
N LEU A 8 -10.97 -6.35 -3.82
CA LEU A 8 -9.86 -7.11 -4.41
C LEU A 8 -9.77 -8.46 -3.69
N GLU A 9 -10.12 -9.55 -4.38
CA GLU A 9 -9.99 -10.91 -3.87
C GLU A 9 -8.54 -11.12 -3.40
N ASP A 10 -8.36 -11.60 -2.17
CA ASP A 10 -7.07 -12.02 -1.65
C ASP A 10 -6.57 -13.18 -2.54
N PHE A 11 -5.63 -12.87 -3.42
CA PHE A 11 -4.93 -13.88 -4.22
C PHE A 11 -4.30 -14.90 -3.27
N PRO A 12 -4.35 -16.21 -3.60
CA PRO A 12 -3.79 -17.24 -2.74
C PRO A 12 -2.29 -16.99 -2.53
N GLU A 13 -1.87 -16.82 -1.27
CA GLU A 13 -0.46 -16.81 -0.87
C GLU A 13 0.12 -18.19 -1.24
N THR A 14 1.24 -18.23 -1.97
CA THR A 14 2.05 -19.45 -2.10
C THR A 14 2.56 -19.81 -0.71
N ILE A 15 1.92 -20.77 -0.06
CA ILE A 15 2.28 -21.27 1.27
C ILE A 15 3.63 -21.98 1.15
N LEU A 16 4.68 -21.39 1.73
CA LEU A 16 5.87 -22.16 2.10
C LEU A 16 5.58 -22.76 3.48
N GLU A 17 5.24 -24.05 3.50
CA GLU A 17 5.11 -24.83 4.73
C GLU A 17 6.49 -24.98 5.38
N LEU A 18 6.83 -24.09 6.30
CA LEU A 18 7.87 -24.35 7.30
C LEU A 18 7.14 -24.85 8.55
N GLN A 19 7.23 -26.17 8.78
CA GLN A 19 6.85 -26.78 10.04
C GLN A 19 7.78 -26.26 11.14
N GLU A 20 7.23 -25.53 12.11
CA GLU A 20 7.87 -25.38 13.42
C GLU A 20 6.86 -25.85 14.48
N GLU A 21 7.25 -26.92 15.17
CA GLU A 21 6.54 -27.51 16.29
C GLU A 21 6.60 -26.56 17.51
N GLY A 22 5.41 -26.27 18.05
CA GLY A 22 5.12 -26.07 19.48
C GLY A 22 5.93 -25.07 20.31
N GLU A 23 5.26 -24.03 20.82
CA GLU A 23 5.17 -23.74 22.26
C GLU A 23 4.13 -22.65 22.55
N GLU A 24 3.31 -22.87 23.58
CA GLU A 24 2.36 -21.90 24.13
C GLU A 24 3.11 -20.85 24.97
N GLY A 25 2.92 -19.56 24.71
CA GLY A 25 3.48 -18.55 25.59
C GLY A 25 3.30 -17.10 25.14
N VAL A 26 2.41 -16.39 25.85
CA VAL A 26 2.33 -14.92 26.00
C VAL A 26 2.13 -14.13 24.70
N SER A 27 0.96 -13.50 24.57
CA SER A 27 0.64 -12.51 23.52
C SER A 27 1.43 -11.22 23.74
N GLU A 28 2.75 -11.30 23.64
CA GLU A 28 3.60 -10.14 23.47
C GLU A 28 3.33 -9.66 22.05
N ILE A 29 2.80 -8.44 21.91
CA ILE A 29 2.72 -7.77 20.62
C ILE A 29 4.16 -7.57 20.18
N MET A 30 4.69 -8.52 19.41
CA MET A 30 5.99 -8.41 18.76
C MET A 30 5.88 -7.37 17.66
N THR A 31 5.82 -6.09 18.05
CA THR A 31 6.08 -4.96 17.16
C THR A 31 7.58 -4.89 16.89
N SER A 32 8.15 -5.93 16.28
CA SER A 32 9.38 -5.74 15.54
C SER A 32 8.99 -4.89 14.33
N ASN A 33 9.36 -3.60 14.36
CA ASN A 33 9.17 -2.73 13.21
C ASN A 33 10.15 -3.23 12.14
N PRO A 34 9.72 -3.92 11.07
CA PRO A 34 10.65 -4.61 10.20
C PRO A 34 11.50 -3.55 9.48
N GLU A 35 12.81 -3.63 9.66
CA GLU A 35 13.71 -2.77 8.90
C GLU A 35 13.69 -3.21 7.44
N PRO A 36 13.58 -2.28 6.48
CA PRO A 36 13.54 -2.62 5.08
C PRO A 36 14.91 -3.15 4.62
N GLU A 37 14.95 -4.38 4.13
CA GLU A 37 16.15 -5.00 3.55
C GLU A 37 16.54 -4.39 2.19
N SER A 38 15.59 -3.72 1.55
CA SER A 38 15.82 -2.99 0.30
C SER A 38 14.96 -1.73 0.22
N THR A 39 15.36 -0.81 -0.64
CA THR A 39 14.59 0.41 -0.95
C THR A 39 14.21 0.42 -2.42
N CYS A 40 13.02 0.94 -2.70
CA CYS A 40 12.60 1.22 -4.07
C CYS A 40 12.36 2.73 -4.22
N ARG A 41 12.75 3.25 -5.39
CA ARG A 41 12.51 4.63 -5.78
C ARG A 41 11.30 4.69 -6.69
N ILE A 42 10.31 5.48 -6.31
CA ILE A 42 9.05 5.62 -7.04
C ILE A 42 8.93 7.05 -7.53
N LYS A 43 8.32 7.23 -8.70
CA LYS A 43 7.98 8.52 -9.28
C LYS A 43 6.59 8.45 -9.91
N LEU A 44 5.71 9.38 -9.57
CA LEU A 44 4.40 9.52 -10.21
C LEU A 44 4.54 10.47 -11.39
N LEU A 45 4.21 10.03 -12.60
CA LEU A 45 4.42 10.83 -13.81
C LEU A 45 3.23 11.72 -14.14
N ARG A 46 2.06 11.10 -14.28
CA ARG A 46 0.79 11.77 -14.60
C ARG A 46 -0.38 10.87 -14.22
N SER A 47 -1.57 11.46 -14.13
CA SER A 47 -2.83 10.72 -14.10
C SER A 47 -3.45 10.70 -15.50
N GLU A 48 -4.21 9.65 -15.79
CA GLU A 48 -5.01 9.52 -17.01
C GLU A 48 -6.44 9.26 -16.59
N LEU A 49 -7.33 10.22 -16.85
CA LEU A 49 -8.73 10.17 -16.44
C LEU A 49 -9.66 10.15 -17.67
N PRO A 50 -10.75 9.36 -17.63
CA PRO A 50 -11.83 9.44 -18.61
C PRO A 50 -12.36 10.88 -18.77
N PRO A 51 -12.83 11.30 -19.96
CA PRO A 51 -13.30 12.67 -20.20
C PRO A 51 -14.39 13.15 -19.23
N ASP A 52 -15.25 12.26 -18.76
CA ASP A 52 -16.33 12.51 -17.80
C ASP A 52 -15.85 12.65 -16.35
N MET A 53 -14.62 12.23 -16.06
CA MET A 53 -13.97 12.38 -14.76
C MET A 53 -12.88 13.47 -14.77
N GLN A 54 -12.68 14.15 -15.90
CA GLN A 54 -11.75 15.26 -15.97
C GLN A 54 -12.31 16.44 -15.16
N PRO A 55 -11.47 17.08 -14.35
CA PRO A 55 -11.91 18.20 -13.53
C PRO A 55 -12.30 19.41 -14.40
N GLU A 56 -13.38 20.09 -14.04
CA GLU A 56 -13.97 21.20 -14.81
C GLU A 56 -13.13 22.52 -14.79
N GLY A 57 -11.95 22.53 -14.18
CA GLY A 57 -11.12 23.73 -14.03
C GLY A 57 -9.64 23.46 -13.82
N ASN A 58 -8.88 24.48 -13.40
CA ASN A 58 -7.44 24.43 -13.09
C ASN A 58 -7.12 23.63 -11.81
N SER A 59 -7.78 22.50 -11.58
CA SER A 59 -7.44 21.64 -10.45
C SER A 59 -6.04 21.05 -10.69
N GLU A 60 -5.12 21.40 -9.81
CA GLU A 60 -3.90 20.63 -9.63
C GLU A 60 -4.30 19.29 -9.00
N LEU A 61 -4.49 18.25 -9.82
CA LEU A 61 -4.63 16.90 -9.31
C LEU A 61 -3.40 16.57 -8.47
N ARG A 62 -3.60 15.97 -7.30
CA ARG A 62 -2.52 15.62 -6.37
C ARG A 62 -2.64 14.19 -5.95
N CYS A 63 -1.52 13.61 -5.54
CA CYS A 63 -1.53 12.27 -4.95
C CYS A 63 -1.34 12.36 -3.44
N ALA A 64 -2.06 11.50 -2.74
CA ALA A 64 -1.84 11.16 -1.34
C ALA A 64 -1.38 9.70 -1.30
N VAL A 65 -0.27 9.42 -0.62
CA VAL A 65 0.31 8.08 -0.54
C VAL A 65 0.32 7.62 0.91
N ASN A 66 -0.39 6.52 1.16
CA ASN A 66 -0.41 5.85 2.45
C ASN A 66 0.49 4.61 2.40
N VAL A 67 1.35 4.46 3.40
CA VAL A 67 2.14 3.24 3.61
C VAL A 67 1.51 2.47 4.77
N LYS A 68 1.04 1.26 4.49
CA LYS A 68 0.40 0.39 5.48
C LYS A 68 1.25 -0.85 5.71
N GLU A 69 1.45 -1.19 6.97
CA GLU A 69 2.13 -2.42 7.38
C GLU A 69 1.10 -3.50 7.67
N ARG A 70 1.44 -4.75 7.34
CA ARG A 70 0.70 -5.90 7.85
C ARG A 70 1.06 -6.11 9.31
N VAL A 71 0.05 -6.22 10.15
CA VAL A 71 0.18 -6.58 11.56
C VAL A 71 -0.79 -7.70 11.90
N GLU A 72 -0.45 -8.50 12.90
CA GLU A 72 -1.33 -9.51 13.46
C GLU A 72 -1.87 -9.03 14.80
N ILE A 73 -3.18 -8.97 14.93
CA ILE A 73 -3.87 -8.51 16.14
C ILE A 73 -4.89 -9.58 16.50
N ASN A 74 -4.71 -10.26 17.64
CA ASN A 74 -5.58 -11.33 18.12
C ASN A 74 -5.79 -12.47 17.09
N GLY A 75 -4.75 -12.85 16.35
CA GLY A 75 -4.83 -13.85 15.28
C GLY A 75 -5.45 -13.36 13.97
N GLU A 76 -5.87 -12.09 13.89
CA GLU A 76 -6.39 -11.48 12.67
C GLU A 76 -5.33 -10.60 11.99
N ARG A 77 -5.13 -10.83 10.69
CA ARG A 77 -4.19 -10.06 9.86
C ARG A 77 -4.83 -8.76 9.40
N ARG A 78 -4.23 -7.61 9.72
CA ARG A 78 -4.75 -6.27 9.39
C ARG A 78 -3.68 -5.38 8.76
N LEU A 79 -4.12 -4.41 7.96
CA LEU A 79 -3.26 -3.35 7.44
C LEU A 79 -3.39 -2.09 8.31
N VAL A 80 -2.27 -1.62 8.87
CA VAL A 80 -2.24 -0.44 9.73
C VAL A 80 -1.32 0.62 9.15
N GLN A 81 -1.82 1.85 9.07
CA GLN A 81 -1.04 3.02 8.67
C GLN A 81 -0.42 3.69 9.90
N ASN A 82 0.84 3.38 10.19
CA ASN A 82 1.56 3.99 11.30
C ASN A 82 2.20 5.35 10.93
N ARG A 83 2.42 5.57 9.63
CA ARG A 83 3.10 6.78 9.12
C ARG A 83 2.09 7.80 8.61
N ARG A 84 2.47 9.08 8.67
CA ARG A 84 1.68 10.16 8.04
C ARG A 84 1.56 9.93 6.54
N THR A 85 0.42 10.27 5.98
CA THR A 85 0.20 10.30 4.54
C THR A 85 1.21 11.23 3.88
N ALA A 86 1.87 10.74 2.84
CA ALA A 86 2.79 11.52 2.03
C ALA A 86 2.05 12.19 0.87
N HIS A 87 2.53 13.35 0.42
CA HIS A 87 1.98 14.08 -0.71
C HIS A 87 3.08 14.34 -1.74
N PRO A 88 3.51 13.30 -2.49
CA PRO A 88 4.54 13.47 -3.49
C PRO A 88 4.05 14.37 -4.63
N GLU A 89 4.95 15.19 -5.15
CA GLU A 89 4.70 15.96 -6.37
C GLU A 89 4.88 15.07 -7.61
N TRP A 90 4.20 15.44 -8.69
CA TRP A 90 4.42 14.83 -9.99
C TRP A 90 5.86 15.03 -10.46
N ASP A 91 6.36 14.02 -11.17
CA ASP A 91 7.72 13.95 -11.73
C ASP A 91 8.86 14.11 -10.70
N LYS A 92 8.56 13.97 -9.41
CA LYS A 92 9.57 13.89 -8.34
C LYS A 92 9.66 12.48 -7.78
N CYS A 93 10.90 12.03 -7.56
CA CYS A 93 11.18 10.75 -6.95
C CYS A 93 11.02 10.81 -5.42
N TRP A 94 10.56 9.71 -4.83
CA TRP A 94 10.72 9.43 -3.41
C TRP A 94 11.14 7.99 -3.20
N ASP A 95 11.81 7.73 -2.08
CA ASP A 95 12.27 6.40 -1.72
C ASP A 95 11.35 5.81 -0.64
N THR A 96 11.04 4.52 -0.77
CA THR A 96 10.32 3.77 0.25
C THR A 96 10.94 2.40 0.42
N GLY A 97 11.05 1.95 1.68
CA GLY A 97 11.56 0.63 1.99
C GLY A 97 10.59 -0.45 1.54
N VAL A 98 11.11 -1.56 1.02
CA VAL A 98 10.35 -2.75 0.69
C VAL A 98 10.37 -3.67 1.91
N VAL A 99 9.19 -3.98 2.43
CA VAL A 99 9.01 -4.85 3.60
C VAL A 99 7.92 -5.87 3.27
N PRO A 100 8.09 -7.16 3.62
CA PRO A 100 7.06 -8.17 3.41
C PRO A 100 5.70 -7.76 3.99
N GLY A 101 4.65 -7.86 3.18
CA GLY A 101 3.30 -7.49 3.60
C GLY A 101 3.01 -5.98 3.63
N ARG A 102 4.00 -5.11 3.35
CA ARG A 102 3.80 -3.67 3.20
C ARG A 102 2.98 -3.36 1.95
N VAL A 103 2.07 -2.41 2.09
CA VAL A 103 1.17 -1.95 1.05
C VAL A 103 1.31 -0.44 0.86
N LEU A 104 1.45 -0.03 -0.40
CA LEU A 104 1.32 1.36 -0.81
C LEU A 104 -0.07 1.58 -1.37
N GLN A 105 -0.80 2.54 -0.82
CA GLN A 105 -2.06 3.02 -1.39
C GLN A 105 -1.85 4.43 -1.93
N VAL A 106 -2.00 4.60 -3.23
CA VAL A 106 -1.93 5.89 -3.92
C VAL A 106 -3.34 6.36 -4.18
N ILE A 107 -3.71 7.52 -3.67
CA ILE A 107 -5.03 8.12 -3.80
C ILE A 107 -4.89 9.36 -4.68
N LEU A 108 -5.62 9.41 -5.78
CA LEU A 108 -5.72 10.58 -6.64
C LEU A 108 -6.78 11.53 -6.08
N MET A 109 -6.39 12.77 -5.86
CA MET A 109 -7.19 13.82 -5.24
C MET A 109 -7.48 14.93 -6.24
N ASN A 110 -8.73 15.38 -6.27
CA ASN A 110 -9.14 16.65 -6.87
C ASN A 110 -9.44 17.64 -5.73
N GLY A 111 -8.48 18.53 -5.44
CA GLY A 111 -8.51 19.34 -4.23
C GLY A 111 -8.47 18.45 -2.97
N ASN A 112 -9.52 18.49 -2.16
CA ASN A 112 -9.67 17.66 -0.96
C ASN A 112 -10.53 16.40 -1.18
N VAL A 113 -11.02 16.18 -2.41
CA VAL A 113 -11.91 15.06 -2.72
C VAL A 113 -11.11 13.92 -3.35
N PRO A 114 -11.10 12.71 -2.77
CA PRO A 114 -10.52 11.54 -3.43
C PRO A 114 -11.41 11.12 -4.60
N ILE A 115 -10.80 10.87 -5.77
CA ILE A 115 -11.52 10.52 -7.00
C ILE A 115 -11.15 9.13 -7.54
N ALA A 116 -10.00 8.59 -7.15
CA ALA A 116 -9.58 7.23 -7.46
C ALA A 116 -8.50 6.77 -6.45
N ASP A 117 -8.35 5.47 -6.27
CA ASP A 117 -7.21 4.91 -5.56
C ASP A 117 -6.65 3.66 -6.24
N ALA A 118 -5.37 3.40 -6.00
CA ALA A 118 -4.67 2.21 -6.44
C ALA A 118 -3.85 1.67 -5.28
N THR A 119 -3.96 0.37 -5.04
CA THR A 119 -3.27 -0.33 -3.96
C THR A 119 -2.26 -1.32 -4.54
N MET A 120 -1.02 -1.26 -4.05
CA MET A 120 0.10 -2.06 -4.52
C MET A 120 0.82 -2.73 -3.34
N ARG A 121 1.02 -4.05 -3.43
CA ARG A 121 1.88 -4.81 -2.51
C ARG A 121 3.31 -4.77 -3.04
N GLN A 122 4.28 -4.59 -2.16
CA GLN A 122 5.69 -4.65 -2.52
C GLN A 122 6.24 -6.04 -2.19
N GLN A 123 6.98 -6.65 -3.13
CA GLN A 123 7.63 -7.95 -2.94
C GLN A 123 9.04 -7.89 -3.54
N VAL A 124 9.99 -8.51 -2.84
CA VAL A 124 11.32 -8.83 -3.40
C VAL A 124 11.28 -10.31 -3.77
N THR A 125 11.55 -10.62 -5.03
CA THR A 125 11.72 -12.00 -5.49
C THR A 125 13.17 -12.18 -5.90
N ILE A 126 13.90 -13.04 -5.18
CA ILE A 126 15.24 -13.48 -5.57
C ILE A 126 15.04 -14.63 -6.56
N VAL A 127 15.46 -14.43 -7.81
CA VAL A 127 15.49 -15.51 -8.81
C VAL A 127 16.90 -16.09 -8.81
N LEU A 128 17.02 -17.35 -8.38
CA LEU A 128 18.28 -18.12 -8.33
C LEU A 128 18.49 -18.93 -9.62
#